data_AF-A0A7S2EJ28-F1
#
_entry.id   AF-A0A7S2EJ28-F1
#
_cell.length_a   1.000
_cell.length_b   1.000
_cell.length_c   1.000
_cell.angle_alpha   90.00
_cell.angle_beta   90.00
_cell.angle_gamma   90.00
#
_symmetry.space_group_name_H-M   'P 1'
#
loop_
_entity.id
_entity.type
_entity.pdbx_description
1 polymer ?
#
loop_
_entity_poly.entity_id
_entity_poly.type
_entity_poly.pdbx_seq_one_letter_code
_entity_poly.pdbx_strand_id
1 'polypeptide(L)'
;PDFSGGVIVECTRTRGDAVSFRRTCRAVLSSAMGNSDGMDDRRGRLGALGGSALEFGRRFEEMKFRTDEDGNDAGTLPALIGVKGSLDAMGAPSSLMALELSLGLLQKDRMDAQLLGMEGLVFLTDPRSSGQEAAIIASSAVIGARAQALEGHADRNEDIGRLPGWMYDLLVRGIPPGGAAEEGDQDLNSTSRGGLAAAPFSPARHAARRDEAVSSGSASLPGMSRDVRRHPTTFPEDVGHARDLRAVALRAFANALGSLAASEGGRPLRSALLLPSKRFVSAEFLEAMVGDLGGAVRPPSAAAACRQR
;
A
#
# COMPACT_ATOMS: atom_id res chain seq x y z
N PRO A 1 37.84 41.35 5.41
CA PRO A 1 37.94 40.16 6.29
C PRO A 1 38.96 39.21 5.67
N ASP A 2 40.08 38.98 6.35
CA ASP A 2 41.09 38.03 5.89
C ASP A 2 40.56 36.60 6.03
N PHE A 3 40.37 35.91 4.91
CA PHE A 3 39.97 34.49 4.88
C PHE A 3 41.16 33.55 5.03
N SER A 4 42.30 34.04 5.53
CA SER A 4 43.58 33.32 5.58
C SER A 4 43.57 32.06 6.49
N GLY A 5 42.50 31.83 7.24
CA GLY A 5 42.28 30.61 8.03
C GLY A 5 40.91 29.94 7.85
N GLY A 6 40.13 30.31 6.82
CA GLY A 6 38.79 29.76 6.59
C GLY A 6 38.78 28.54 5.66
N VAL A 7 37.84 27.61 5.87
CA VAL A 7 37.55 26.51 4.93
C VAL A 7 36.32 26.89 4.10
N ILE A 8 36.44 26.84 2.77
CA ILE A 8 35.30 26.99 1.86
C ILE A 8 34.76 25.60 1.54
N VAL A 9 33.47 25.38 1.77
CA VAL A 9 32.78 24.13 1.46
C VAL A 9 31.74 24.39 0.37
N GLU A 10 31.91 23.75 -0.78
CA GLU A 10 30.91 23.74 -1.84
C GLU A 10 30.04 22.48 -1.71
N CYS A 11 28.74 22.68 -1.52
CA CYS A 11 27.77 21.60 -1.50
C CYS A 11 27.07 21.52 -2.86
N THR A 12 27.35 20.47 -3.63
CA THR A 12 26.67 20.22 -4.91
C THR A 12 25.71 19.04 -4.76
N ARG A 13 24.43 19.23 -5.14
CA ARG A 13 23.45 18.14 -5.14
C ARG A 13 23.70 17.24 -6.34
N THR A 14 24.24 16.05 -6.11
CA THR A 14 24.42 15.03 -7.15
C THR A 14 23.17 14.17 -7.34
N ARG A 15 22.44 13.87 -6.25
CA ARG A 15 21.21 13.06 -6.21
C ARG A 15 20.30 13.47 -5.03
N GLY A 16 19.07 12.95 -4.97
CA GLY A 16 18.13 13.18 -3.88
C GLY A 16 17.25 14.44 -4.00
N ASP A 17 16.29 14.56 -3.10
CA ASP A 17 15.34 15.67 -3.09
C ASP A 17 15.96 16.97 -2.57
N ALA A 18 15.34 18.10 -2.95
CA ALA A 18 15.85 19.43 -2.61
C ALA A 18 15.75 19.75 -1.11
N VAL A 19 14.81 19.13 -0.39
CA VAL A 19 14.59 19.33 1.05
C VAL A 19 15.72 18.65 1.84
N SER A 20 16.06 17.41 1.50
CA SER A 20 17.18 16.65 2.04
C SER A 20 18.50 17.37 1.79
N PHE A 21 18.73 17.83 0.55
CA PHE A 21 19.91 18.64 0.22
C PHE A 21 20.00 19.92 1.07
N ARG A 22 18.90 20.69 1.18
CA ARG A 22 18.86 21.91 1.99
C ARG A 22 19.10 21.64 3.48
N ARG A 23 18.61 20.51 4.00
CA ARG A 23 18.87 20.07 5.38
C ARG A 23 20.34 19.71 5.58
N THR A 24 20.95 18.98 4.65
CA THR A 24 22.38 18.66 4.70
C THR A 24 23.24 19.92 4.66
N CYS A 25 22.95 20.87 3.77
CA CYS A 25 23.65 22.16 3.72
C CYS A 25 23.53 22.93 5.05
N ARG A 26 22.35 22.91 5.70
CA ARG A 26 22.17 23.51 7.03
C ARG A 26 22.97 22.79 8.11
N ALA A 27 23.05 21.46 8.08
CA ALA A 27 23.82 20.69 9.06
C ALA A 27 25.32 20.99 8.94
N VAL A 28 25.85 21.02 7.72
CA VAL A 28 27.24 21.42 7.44
C VAL A 28 27.51 22.85 7.94
N LEU A 29 26.59 23.79 7.68
CA LEU A 29 26.73 25.16 8.15
C LEU A 29 26.67 25.26 9.68
N SER A 30 25.74 24.57 10.34
CA SER A 30 25.64 24.54 11.80
C SER A 30 26.89 23.96 12.45
N SER A 31 27.48 22.92 11.84
CA SER A 31 28.74 22.34 12.31
C SER A 31 29.90 23.30 12.14
N ALA A 32 30.00 23.99 11.00
CA ALA A 32 31.02 25.01 10.76
C ALA A 32 30.92 26.20 11.74
N MET A 33 29.72 26.50 12.23
CA MET A 33 29.50 27.52 13.28
C MET A 33 29.81 27.01 14.70
N GLY A 34 30.16 25.73 14.87
CA GLY A 34 30.35 25.11 16.20
C GLY A 34 29.05 24.87 16.96
N ASN A 35 27.89 25.02 16.31
CA ASN A 35 26.58 24.78 16.91
C ASN A 35 26.17 23.30 16.90
N SER A 36 26.87 22.47 16.13
CA SER A 36 26.78 21.02 16.18
C SER A 36 28.16 20.39 16.03
N ASP A 37 28.33 19.19 16.58
CA ASP A 37 29.55 18.38 16.44
C ASP A 37 29.73 17.78 15.03
N GLY A 38 28.80 18.08 14.11
CA GLY A 38 28.80 17.50 12.76
C GLY A 38 28.50 16.01 12.75
N MET A 39 28.25 15.39 13.91
CA MET A 39 27.67 14.07 13.96
C MET A 39 26.25 14.20 13.50
N ASP A 40 26.04 13.62 12.34
CA ASP A 40 24.71 13.44 11.81
C ASP A 40 23.99 12.45 12.73
N ASP A 41 23.32 12.97 13.74
CA ASP A 41 22.43 12.24 14.66
C ASP A 41 21.22 11.61 13.95
N ARG A 42 21.25 11.55 12.62
CA ARG A 42 20.87 10.34 11.90
C ARG A 42 21.63 9.12 12.50
N ARG A 43 21.34 8.73 13.76
CA ARG A 43 21.18 7.33 14.14
C ARG A 43 20.48 6.71 12.96
N GLY A 44 21.25 5.95 12.17
CA GLY A 44 20.89 5.76 10.77
C GLY A 44 19.45 5.30 10.70
N ARG A 45 18.63 5.96 9.88
CA ARG A 45 17.45 5.26 9.36
C ARG A 45 17.86 3.97 8.63
N LEU A 46 19.15 3.84 8.29
CA LEU A 46 19.83 2.60 7.88
C LEU A 46 20.54 1.81 9.02
N GLY A 47 20.79 2.38 10.20
CA GLY A 47 21.45 1.70 11.33
C GLY A 47 20.48 1.18 12.41
N ALA A 48 19.29 1.79 12.48
CA ALA A 48 18.10 1.28 13.18
C ALA A 48 17.26 0.38 12.26
N LEU A 49 17.89 -0.27 11.27
CA LEU A 49 17.32 -1.38 10.48
C LEU A 49 17.13 -2.69 11.30
N GLY A 50 17.29 -2.62 12.63
CA GLY A 50 16.80 -3.61 13.60
C GLY A 50 15.61 -3.12 14.43
N GLY A 51 15.06 -1.93 14.15
CA GLY A 51 13.75 -1.52 14.66
C GLY A 51 12.69 -2.36 13.96
N SER A 52 11.91 -3.10 14.74
CA SER A 52 10.79 -3.90 14.26
C SER A 52 9.97 -3.10 13.26
N ALA A 53 9.44 -3.71 12.19
CA ALA A 53 8.47 -3.09 11.29
C ALA A 53 7.25 -2.48 12.05
N LEU A 54 7.09 -2.82 13.32
CA LEU A 54 6.10 -2.30 14.26
C LEU A 54 6.50 -1.00 14.99
N GLU A 55 7.77 -0.58 14.94
CA GLU A 55 8.29 0.59 15.65
C GLU A 55 8.36 1.87 14.79
N PHE A 56 7.62 1.91 13.68
CA PHE A 56 7.43 3.15 12.93
C PHE A 56 6.77 4.19 13.83
N GLY A 57 7.61 5.09 14.35
CA GLY A 57 7.23 6.26 15.12
C GLY A 57 6.08 6.97 14.43
N ARG A 58 5.03 7.18 15.20
CA ARG A 58 3.79 7.82 14.77
C ARG A 58 4.11 9.24 14.29
N ARG A 59 4.43 9.43 13.01
CA ARG A 59 4.57 10.76 12.38
C ARG A 59 3.33 11.63 12.61
N PHE A 60 2.17 10.99 12.72
CA PHE A 60 0.91 11.64 13.10
C PHE A 60 0.79 11.99 14.61
N GLU A 61 1.50 11.33 15.54
CA GLU A 61 1.47 11.76 16.95
C GLU A 61 2.36 12.98 17.21
N GLU A 62 3.43 13.18 16.43
CA GLU A 62 4.29 14.35 16.57
C GLU A 62 3.66 15.60 15.91
N MET A 63 2.72 15.41 14.97
CA MET A 63 1.66 16.37 14.70
C MET A 63 0.59 16.31 15.81
N LYS A 64 1.04 16.44 17.06
CA LYS A 64 0.16 16.68 18.20
C LYS A 64 -0.71 17.85 17.84
N PHE A 65 -1.98 17.52 17.63
CA PHE A 65 -3.08 18.43 17.48
C PHE A 65 -2.92 19.46 18.59
N ARG A 66 -2.58 20.70 18.21
CA ARG A 66 -2.88 21.83 19.06
C ARG A 66 -4.40 21.90 19.04
N THR A 67 -5.02 21.16 19.96
CA THR A 67 -6.32 21.56 20.48
C THR A 67 -6.06 22.92 21.10
N ASP A 68 -6.37 23.96 20.34
CA ASP A 68 -6.59 25.27 20.92
C ASP A 68 -7.66 25.07 22.01
N GLU A 69 -7.47 25.67 23.18
CA GLU A 69 -8.35 25.50 24.35
C GLU A 69 -9.80 25.98 24.10
N ASP A 70 -10.08 26.51 22.90
CA ASP A 70 -11.36 27.03 22.46
C ASP A 70 -12.37 25.96 21.98
N GLY A 71 -12.06 24.66 22.13
CA GLY A 71 -13.05 23.59 21.92
C GLY A 71 -13.57 23.47 20.48
N ASN A 72 -12.82 23.95 19.51
CA ASN A 72 -13.17 23.84 18.09
C ASN A 72 -12.37 22.69 17.46
N ASP A 73 -13.04 21.61 17.08
CA ASP A 73 -12.50 20.38 16.50
C ASP A 73 -11.89 20.60 15.09
N ALA A 74 -10.83 21.40 14.99
CA ALA A 74 -10.18 21.76 13.73
C ALA A 74 -9.20 20.69 13.20
N GLY A 75 -9.15 19.52 13.82
CA GLY A 75 -8.08 18.54 13.61
C GLY A 75 -8.39 17.38 12.65
N THR A 76 -9.57 17.32 12.05
CA THR A 76 -9.94 16.20 11.20
C THR A 76 -9.04 16.16 9.94
N LEU A 77 -8.62 14.97 9.47
CA LEU A 77 -7.91 14.75 8.19
C LEU A 77 -8.35 15.68 7.01
N PRO A 78 -9.65 16.00 6.85
CA PRO A 78 -10.14 17.04 5.93
C PRO A 78 -9.38 18.39 5.98
N ALA A 79 -8.98 18.86 7.16
CA ALA A 79 -8.26 20.13 7.34
C ALA A 79 -6.82 20.06 6.79
N LEU A 80 -6.16 18.90 6.89
CA LEU A 80 -4.81 18.68 6.36
C LEU A 80 -4.79 18.64 4.82
N ILE A 81 -5.92 18.25 4.22
CA ILE A 81 -6.11 18.16 2.75
C ILE A 81 -6.72 19.47 2.19
N GLY A 82 -7.00 20.46 3.06
CA GLY A 82 -7.58 21.74 2.63
C GLY A 82 -9.07 21.67 2.28
N VAL A 83 -9.76 20.58 2.65
CA VAL A 83 -11.21 20.44 2.52
C VAL A 83 -11.87 21.11 3.73
N LYS A 84 -11.72 22.43 3.83
CA LYS A 84 -12.29 23.23 4.91
C LYS A 84 -13.69 23.71 4.49
N GLY A 85 -14.68 22.82 4.62
CA GLY A 85 -16.07 23.21 4.42
C GLY A 85 -17.07 22.05 4.41
N SER A 86 -18.03 22.09 5.35
CA SER A 86 -19.34 21.44 5.24
C SER A 86 -19.38 19.90 5.35
N LEU A 87 -18.75 19.30 6.38
CA LEU A 87 -18.90 17.86 6.68
C LEU A 87 -19.92 17.53 7.80
N ASP A 88 -20.40 18.52 8.55
CA ASP A 88 -21.23 18.28 9.75
C ASP A 88 -22.74 18.15 9.47
N ALA A 89 -23.19 18.29 8.23
CA ALA A 89 -24.63 18.37 7.90
C ALA A 89 -25.27 17.07 7.37
N MET A 90 -24.53 15.98 7.21
CA MET A 90 -25.09 14.68 6.81
C MET A 90 -24.48 13.57 7.69
N GLY A 91 -25.32 12.82 8.39
CA GLY A 91 -24.92 11.94 9.50
C GLY A 91 -24.06 10.69 9.18
N ALA A 92 -23.57 10.52 7.95
CA ALA A 92 -22.47 9.61 7.56
C ALA A 92 -22.15 9.77 6.06
N PRO A 93 -21.22 10.68 5.70
CA PRO A 93 -20.41 10.55 4.49
C PRO A 93 -18.92 10.90 4.68
N SER A 94 -18.46 11.13 5.92
CA SER A 94 -17.06 11.55 6.19
C SER A 94 -16.03 10.45 5.96
N SER A 95 -16.32 9.21 6.36
CA SER A 95 -15.38 8.08 6.27
C SER A 95 -15.16 7.63 4.82
N LEU A 96 -16.23 7.55 4.03
CA LEU A 96 -16.15 7.22 2.61
C LEU A 96 -15.42 8.31 1.83
N MET A 97 -15.74 9.59 2.07
CA MET A 97 -15.01 10.68 1.43
C MET A 97 -13.52 10.67 1.79
N ALA A 98 -13.17 10.43 3.06
CA ALA A 98 -11.77 10.31 3.48
C ALA A 98 -11.06 9.10 2.84
N LEU A 99 -11.77 7.98 2.67
CA LEU A 99 -11.26 6.82 1.95
C LEU A 99 -11.02 7.14 0.47
N GLU A 100 -11.98 7.80 -0.19
CA GLU A 100 -11.87 8.24 -1.58
C GLU A 100 -10.70 9.22 -1.78
N LEU A 101 -10.52 10.17 -0.87
CA LEU A 101 -9.37 11.07 -0.89
C LEU A 101 -8.04 10.32 -0.73
N SER A 102 -7.99 9.33 0.16
CA SER A 102 -6.80 8.49 0.35
C SER A 102 -6.47 7.67 -0.90
N LEU A 103 -7.50 7.15 -1.58
CA LEU A 103 -7.35 6.44 -2.87
C LEU A 103 -6.90 7.37 -3.99
N GLY A 104 -7.50 8.55 -4.11
CA GLY A 104 -7.09 9.56 -5.08
C GLY A 104 -5.67 10.08 -4.85
N LEU A 105 -5.14 9.98 -3.63
CA LEU A 105 -3.72 10.24 -3.33
C LEU A 105 -2.81 9.08 -3.76
N LEU A 106 -3.24 7.83 -3.56
CA LEU A 106 -2.52 6.63 -3.99
C LEU A 106 -2.40 6.52 -5.51
N GLN A 107 -3.38 7.03 -6.27
CA GLN A 107 -3.35 7.06 -7.73
C GLN A 107 -2.37 8.08 -8.32
N LYS A 108 -1.91 9.05 -7.51
CA LYS A 108 -0.99 10.08 -8.01
C LYS A 108 0.41 9.47 -8.23
N ASP A 109 1.07 9.94 -9.27
CA ASP A 109 2.46 9.57 -9.61
C ASP A 109 3.51 10.12 -8.61
N ARG A 110 3.09 11.01 -7.70
CA ARG A 110 4.00 11.59 -6.71
C ARG A 110 4.18 10.65 -5.53
N MET A 111 5.41 10.22 -5.27
CA MET A 111 5.80 9.37 -4.13
C MET A 111 5.22 9.88 -2.80
N ASP A 112 5.38 11.16 -2.49
CA ASP A 112 4.86 11.76 -1.24
C ASP A 112 3.34 11.66 -1.12
N ALA A 113 2.61 11.80 -2.25
CA ALA A 113 1.16 11.70 -2.25
C ALA A 113 0.72 10.25 -2.00
N GLN A 114 1.40 9.27 -2.59
CA GLN A 114 1.12 7.87 -2.34
C GLN A 114 1.36 7.50 -0.88
N LEU A 115 2.47 7.96 -0.31
CA LEU A 115 2.78 7.72 1.10
C LEU A 115 1.70 8.33 2.01
N LEU A 116 1.29 9.58 1.73
CA LEU A 116 0.21 10.24 2.45
C LEU A 116 -1.13 9.50 2.31
N GLY A 117 -1.45 9.00 1.12
CA GLY A 117 -2.65 8.18 0.89
C GLY A 117 -2.63 6.90 1.71
N MET A 118 -1.48 6.23 1.80
CA MET A 118 -1.32 5.01 2.59
C MET A 118 -1.36 5.29 4.11
N GLU A 119 -0.78 6.40 4.56
CA GLU A 119 -0.90 6.86 5.95
C GLU A 119 -2.36 7.20 6.30
N GLY A 120 -3.11 7.78 5.34
CA GLY A 120 -4.55 7.99 5.45
C GLY A 120 -5.32 6.68 5.67
N LEU A 121 -4.97 5.62 4.93
CA LEU A 121 -5.55 4.29 5.15
C LEU A 121 -5.20 3.71 6.53
N VAL A 122 -3.98 3.90 7.03
CA VAL A 122 -3.61 3.48 8.40
C VAL A 122 -4.47 4.18 9.44
N PHE A 123 -4.68 5.49 9.29
CA PHE A 123 -5.55 6.25 10.18
C PHE A 123 -6.99 5.75 10.11
N LEU A 124 -7.52 5.57 8.90
CA LEU A 124 -8.90 5.15 8.67
C LEU A 124 -9.17 3.72 9.09
N THR A 125 -8.16 2.86 9.20
CA THR A 125 -8.32 1.46 9.65
C THR A 125 -8.14 1.29 11.17
N ASP A 126 -7.68 2.33 11.87
CA ASP A 126 -7.53 2.32 13.33
C ASP A 126 -8.81 2.82 14.03
N PRO A 127 -9.55 1.95 14.75
CA PRO A 127 -10.80 2.33 15.41
C PRO A 127 -10.62 3.38 16.49
N ARG A 128 -9.41 3.54 17.04
CA ARG A 128 -9.10 4.57 18.05
C ARG A 128 -8.96 5.95 17.42
N SER A 129 -8.58 6.02 16.14
CA SER A 129 -8.31 7.26 15.44
C SER A 129 -9.51 7.74 14.62
N SER A 130 -10.13 6.85 13.84
CA SER A 130 -11.24 7.21 12.95
C SER A 130 -12.63 6.88 13.51
N GLY A 131 -12.70 6.18 14.64
CA GLY A 131 -13.94 5.61 15.16
C GLY A 131 -14.26 4.24 14.55
N GLN A 132 -15.08 3.47 15.27
CA GLN A 132 -15.33 2.04 14.98
C GLN A 132 -15.98 1.82 13.61
N GLU A 133 -16.98 2.62 13.24
CA GLU A 133 -17.71 2.47 11.99
C GLU A 133 -16.83 2.78 10.78
N ALA A 134 -16.11 3.91 10.81
CA ALA A 134 -15.15 4.28 9.76
C ALA A 134 -14.05 3.22 9.62
N ALA A 135 -13.53 2.71 10.74
CA ALA A 135 -12.55 1.64 10.76
C ALA A 135 -13.07 0.38 10.08
N ILE A 136 -14.30 -0.06 10.38
CA ILE A 136 -14.88 -1.24 9.74
C ILE A 136 -15.06 -1.02 8.23
N ILE A 137 -15.53 0.15 7.79
CA ILE A 137 -15.72 0.48 6.37
C ILE A 137 -14.38 0.44 5.63
N ALA A 138 -13.38 1.18 6.12
CA ALA A 138 -12.05 1.23 5.50
C ALA A 138 -11.36 -0.14 5.53
N SER A 139 -11.49 -0.88 6.63
CA SER A 139 -10.94 -2.23 6.75
C SER A 139 -11.58 -3.20 5.76
N SER A 140 -12.89 -3.08 5.54
CA SER A 140 -13.59 -3.87 4.54
C SER A 140 -13.10 -3.56 3.13
N ALA A 141 -12.88 -2.29 2.81
CA ALA A 141 -12.32 -1.87 1.53
C ALA A 141 -10.88 -2.41 1.32
N VAL A 142 -10.02 -2.36 2.34
CA VAL A 142 -8.63 -2.87 2.27
C VAL A 142 -8.58 -4.38 2.00
N ILE A 143 -9.43 -5.15 2.69
CA ILE A 143 -9.46 -6.62 2.54
C ILE A 143 -10.29 -7.05 1.30
N GLY A 144 -11.12 -6.17 0.75
CA GLY A 144 -12.07 -6.51 -0.30
C GLY A 144 -13.30 -7.26 0.23
N ALA A 145 -13.65 -7.05 1.50
CA ALA A 145 -14.88 -7.56 2.09
C ALA A 145 -16.07 -6.71 1.62
N ARG A 146 -17.22 -7.36 1.39
CA ARG A 146 -18.48 -6.64 1.19
C ARG A 146 -18.93 -6.05 2.53
N ALA A 147 -18.78 -4.75 2.72
CA ALA A 147 -19.48 -4.04 3.78
C ALA A 147 -20.86 -3.62 3.28
N GLN A 148 -21.91 -3.81 4.09
CA GLN A 148 -23.25 -3.31 3.78
C GLN A 148 -23.25 -1.79 3.53
N ALA A 149 -22.42 -1.05 4.27
CA ALA A 149 -22.20 0.38 4.07
C ALA A 149 -21.55 0.72 2.71
N LEU A 150 -20.83 -0.23 2.10
CA LEU A 150 -20.24 -0.08 0.76
C LEU A 150 -21.22 -0.51 -0.34
N GLU A 151 -22.23 -1.35 -0.09
CA GLU A 151 -23.12 -1.88 -1.14
C GLU A 151 -23.90 -0.79 -1.88
N GLY A 152 -24.24 0.32 -1.21
CA GLY A 152 -24.91 1.45 -1.86
C GLY A 152 -23.98 2.39 -2.63
N HIS A 153 -22.65 2.26 -2.50
CA HIS A 153 -21.66 3.17 -3.09
C HIS A 153 -20.63 2.44 -3.98
N ALA A 154 -20.55 1.12 -3.89
CA ALA A 154 -19.63 0.29 -4.68
C ALA A 154 -19.86 0.44 -6.19
N ASP A 155 -21.11 0.61 -6.63
CA ASP A 155 -21.43 0.84 -8.04
C ASP A 155 -20.93 2.20 -8.56
N ARG A 156 -20.59 3.14 -7.67
CA ARG A 156 -20.15 4.49 -8.06
C ARG A 156 -18.63 4.66 -8.06
N ASN A 157 -17.89 3.75 -7.43
CA ASN A 157 -16.47 3.98 -7.21
C ASN A 157 -15.64 2.72 -7.46
N GLU A 158 -15.36 2.49 -8.75
CA GLU A 158 -14.48 1.41 -9.23
C GLU A 158 -13.12 1.40 -8.51
N ASP A 159 -12.66 2.57 -8.06
CA ASP A 159 -11.39 2.75 -7.37
C ASP A 159 -11.33 2.05 -6.01
N ILE A 160 -12.43 2.05 -5.26
CA ILE A 160 -12.51 1.30 -3.99
C ILE A 160 -12.35 -0.21 -4.25
N GLY A 161 -12.88 -0.69 -5.38
CA GLY A 161 -12.73 -2.08 -5.82
C GLY A 161 -11.31 -2.47 -6.20
N ARG A 162 -10.46 -1.51 -6.58
CA ARG A 162 -9.04 -1.74 -6.93
C ARG A 162 -8.13 -1.87 -5.72
N LEU A 163 -8.52 -1.30 -4.57
CA LEU A 163 -7.68 -1.23 -3.36
C LEU A 163 -7.14 -2.61 -2.89
N PRO A 164 -7.93 -3.70 -2.85
CA PRO A 164 -7.40 -5.02 -2.50
C PRO A 164 -6.33 -5.52 -3.47
N GLY A 165 -6.44 -5.15 -4.76
CA GLY A 165 -5.44 -5.45 -5.79
C GLY A 165 -4.13 -4.71 -5.53
N TRP A 166 -4.18 -3.39 -5.35
CA TRP A 166 -2.99 -2.61 -5.02
C TRP A 166 -2.34 -3.05 -3.72
N MET A 167 -3.15 -3.36 -2.70
CA MET A 167 -2.66 -3.88 -1.43
C MET A 167 -1.92 -5.22 -1.64
N TYR A 168 -2.48 -6.12 -2.46
CA TYR A 168 -1.81 -7.38 -2.79
C TYR A 168 -0.51 -7.15 -3.57
N ASP A 169 -0.53 -6.36 -4.64
CA ASP A 169 0.63 -6.13 -5.49
C ASP A 169 1.76 -5.43 -4.71
N LEU A 170 1.43 -4.49 -3.83
CA LEU A 170 2.40 -3.84 -2.96
C LEU A 170 2.97 -4.80 -1.91
N LEU A 171 2.12 -5.59 -1.23
CA LEU A 171 2.55 -6.49 -0.16
C LEU A 171 3.31 -7.71 -0.66
N VAL A 172 2.94 -8.25 -1.82
CA VAL A 172 3.53 -9.47 -2.38
C VAL A 172 4.64 -9.16 -3.37
N ARG A 173 4.39 -8.22 -4.29
CA ARG A 173 5.29 -7.95 -5.42
C ARG A 173 6.13 -6.69 -5.23
N GLY A 174 5.84 -5.88 -4.20
CA GLY A 174 6.51 -4.60 -3.98
C GLY A 174 6.22 -3.57 -5.08
N ILE A 175 5.12 -3.73 -5.81
CA ILE A 175 4.75 -2.81 -6.90
C ILE A 175 3.88 -1.70 -6.31
N PRO A 176 4.32 -0.42 -6.35
CA PRO A 176 3.50 0.69 -5.87
C PRO A 176 2.29 0.92 -6.78
N PRO A 177 1.20 1.50 -6.26
CA PRO A 177 0.06 1.90 -7.08
C PRO A 177 0.51 2.86 -8.19
N GLY A 178 -0.06 2.71 -9.39
CA GLY A 178 0.35 3.47 -10.58
C GLY A 178 1.62 2.95 -11.28
N GLY A 179 2.31 1.94 -10.72
CA GLY A 179 3.38 1.23 -11.42
C GLY A 179 2.86 0.53 -12.68
N ALA A 180 3.68 0.50 -13.74
CA ALA A 180 3.37 0.08 -15.12
C ALA A 180 2.79 -1.35 -15.34
N ALA A 181 2.36 -2.04 -14.29
CA ALA A 181 1.70 -3.34 -14.37
C ALA A 181 0.23 -3.26 -14.81
N GLU A 182 -0.43 -2.09 -14.75
CA GLU A 182 -1.84 -1.97 -15.19
C GLU A 182 -2.03 -1.87 -16.71
N GLU A 183 -0.97 -1.72 -17.52
CA GLU A 183 -1.09 -1.55 -18.97
C GLU A 183 -1.02 -2.85 -19.80
N GLY A 184 -0.83 -4.02 -19.18
CA GLY A 184 -0.68 -5.30 -19.89
C GLY A 184 -1.55 -6.43 -19.35
N ASP A 185 -2.64 -6.72 -20.05
CA ASP A 185 -3.41 -7.97 -20.00
C ASP A 185 -3.92 -8.45 -18.64
N GLN A 186 -5.14 -8.03 -18.28
CA GLN A 186 -6.00 -8.81 -17.37
C GLN A 186 -7.22 -9.39 -18.11
N ASP A 187 -6.97 -10.19 -19.15
CA ASP A 187 -7.92 -11.18 -19.69
C ASP A 187 -7.84 -12.50 -18.88
N LEU A 188 -7.90 -12.40 -17.55
CA LEU A 188 -7.98 -13.56 -16.67
C LEU A 188 -9.38 -13.70 -16.06
N ASN A 189 -10.21 -14.36 -16.87
CA ASN A 189 -11.18 -15.39 -16.45
C ASN A 189 -12.53 -14.92 -15.86
N SER A 190 -13.39 -14.38 -16.73
CA SER A 190 -14.85 -14.38 -16.54
C SER A 190 -15.50 -15.62 -17.18
N THR A 191 -15.19 -16.82 -16.66
CA THR A 191 -16.00 -18.01 -16.94
C THR A 191 -17.25 -18.00 -16.05
N SER A 192 -18.27 -17.23 -16.42
CA SER A 192 -19.65 -17.43 -15.98
C SER A 192 -20.63 -17.01 -17.08
N ARG A 193 -20.85 -17.89 -18.05
CA ARG A 193 -22.02 -17.87 -18.92
C ARG A 193 -22.67 -19.26 -18.92
N GLY A 194 -23.64 -19.45 -18.01
CA GLY A 194 -24.76 -20.37 -18.22
C GLY A 194 -25.90 -19.56 -18.85
N GLY A 195 -26.34 -19.90 -20.07
CA GLY A 195 -27.64 -20.53 -20.34
C GLY A 195 -28.76 -19.48 -20.41
N LEU A 196 -29.49 -19.24 -21.49
CA LEU A 196 -30.26 -20.20 -22.29
C LEU A 196 -30.69 -19.60 -23.66
N ALA A 197 -30.70 -20.48 -24.66
CA ALA A 197 -31.63 -20.63 -25.81
C ALA A 197 -31.95 -19.45 -26.76
N ALA A 198 -31.54 -19.59 -28.02
CA ALA A 198 -32.45 -19.90 -29.15
C ALA A 198 -31.64 -20.10 -30.45
N ALA A 199 -31.84 -21.25 -31.11
CA ALA A 199 -31.38 -21.56 -32.47
C ALA A 199 -32.50 -21.17 -33.48
N PRO A 200 -32.43 -21.49 -34.80
CA PRO A 200 -31.29 -21.82 -35.67
C PRO A 200 -31.31 -21.00 -36.98
N PHE A 201 -30.20 -20.92 -37.72
CA PHE A 201 -30.25 -20.98 -39.19
C PHE A 201 -28.89 -21.40 -39.74
N SER A 202 -28.89 -22.55 -40.41
CA SER A 202 -27.86 -23.00 -41.34
C SER A 202 -28.53 -22.99 -42.73
N PRO A 203 -27.77 -22.77 -43.81
CA PRO A 203 -27.44 -23.94 -44.60
C PRO A 203 -26.03 -23.94 -45.21
N ALA A 204 -25.46 -25.16 -45.31
CA ALA A 204 -24.80 -25.77 -46.47
C ALA A 204 -23.81 -24.90 -47.29
N ARG A 205 -22.60 -25.33 -47.67
CA ARG A 205 -22.19 -26.60 -48.29
C ARG A 205 -20.72 -26.40 -48.70
N HIS A 206 -19.81 -27.33 -48.40
CA HIS A 206 -19.08 -28.13 -49.40
C HIS A 206 -17.98 -28.95 -48.74
N ALA A 207 -18.07 -30.25 -49.00
CA ALA A 207 -17.07 -31.24 -48.70
C ALA A 207 -15.86 -31.09 -49.65
N ALA A 208 -14.66 -31.23 -49.10
CA ALA A 208 -13.52 -31.80 -49.83
C ALA A 208 -12.57 -32.48 -48.83
N ARG A 209 -12.69 -33.80 -48.84
CA ARG A 209 -11.73 -34.82 -48.40
C ARG A 209 -10.29 -34.44 -48.78
N ARG A 210 -9.35 -34.57 -47.84
CA ARG A 210 -8.07 -35.24 -48.09
C ARG A 210 -7.41 -35.63 -46.76
N ASP A 211 -7.32 -36.94 -46.57
CA ASP A 211 -6.31 -37.58 -45.74
C ASP A 211 -4.93 -37.06 -46.16
N GLU A 212 -4.06 -36.76 -45.20
CA GLU A 212 -2.67 -37.21 -45.17
C GLU A 212 -2.14 -37.15 -43.74
N ALA A 213 -1.75 -38.32 -43.25
CA ALA A 213 -1.00 -38.50 -42.04
C ALA A 213 0.44 -38.01 -42.27
N VAL A 214 0.87 -37.03 -41.49
CA VAL A 214 2.31 -36.74 -41.31
C VAL A 214 2.60 -36.70 -39.82
N SER A 215 3.24 -37.78 -39.39
CA SER A 215 4.04 -37.89 -38.19
C SER A 215 5.15 -36.83 -38.20
N SER A 216 5.12 -35.90 -37.26
CA SER A 216 6.28 -35.07 -36.90
C SER A 216 6.41 -35.04 -35.38
N GLY A 217 7.56 -35.54 -34.92
CA GLY A 217 7.84 -35.81 -33.52
C GLY A 217 7.86 -34.56 -32.65
N SER A 218 7.25 -34.71 -31.47
CA SER A 218 7.36 -33.77 -30.36
C SER A 218 8.77 -33.85 -29.76
N ALA A 219 9.68 -33.00 -30.24
CA ALA A 219 10.90 -32.71 -29.52
C ALA A 219 10.58 -31.81 -28.32
N SER A 220 10.49 -32.44 -27.14
CA SER A 220 10.39 -31.78 -25.85
C SER A 220 11.64 -30.93 -25.61
N LEU A 221 11.53 -29.62 -25.80
CA LEU A 221 12.58 -28.67 -25.41
C LEU A 221 12.63 -28.58 -23.88
N PRO A 222 13.81 -28.74 -23.26
CA PRO A 222 13.97 -28.64 -21.82
C PRO A 222 13.90 -27.18 -21.37
N GLY A 223 12.97 -26.90 -20.44
CA GLY A 223 13.08 -25.88 -19.41
C GLY A 223 13.68 -24.53 -19.83
N MET A 224 12.94 -23.73 -20.60
CA MET A 224 13.13 -22.29 -20.55
C MET A 224 12.70 -21.83 -19.16
N SER A 225 13.70 -21.71 -18.28
CA SER A 225 13.63 -20.99 -17.03
C SER A 225 12.83 -19.72 -17.30
N ARG A 226 11.71 -19.54 -16.59
CA ARG A 226 10.97 -18.29 -16.58
C ARG A 226 11.91 -17.26 -15.99
N ASP A 227 12.72 -16.64 -16.85
CA ASP A 227 13.46 -15.44 -16.53
C ASP A 227 12.42 -14.42 -16.12
N VAL A 228 12.26 -14.30 -14.80
CA VAL A 228 11.57 -13.21 -14.13
C VAL A 228 12.15 -11.95 -14.76
N ARG A 229 11.39 -11.37 -15.69
CA ARG A 229 11.74 -10.14 -16.40
C ARG A 229 12.03 -9.11 -15.31
N ARG A 230 13.32 -8.92 -15.01
CA ARG A 230 13.77 -7.88 -14.10
C ARG A 230 13.35 -6.57 -14.76
N HIS A 231 12.36 -5.91 -14.17
CA HIS A 231 11.87 -4.63 -14.63
C HIS A 231 13.05 -3.65 -14.78
N PRO A 232 12.98 -2.73 -15.77
CA PRO A 232 14.06 -1.81 -16.08
C PRO A 232 14.42 -0.99 -14.84
N THR A 233 15.69 -1.09 -14.44
CA THR A 233 16.44 -0.19 -13.54
C THR A 233 15.57 0.71 -12.66
N THR A 234 14.95 0.15 -11.62
CA THR A 234 14.30 0.95 -10.57
C THR A 234 15.34 1.88 -9.97
N PHE A 235 15.09 3.18 -9.93
CA PHE A 235 15.99 4.12 -9.29
C PHE A 235 16.12 3.72 -7.80
N PRO A 236 17.27 3.94 -7.15
CA PRO A 236 17.41 3.64 -5.73
C PRO A 236 16.35 4.32 -4.84
N GLU A 237 15.84 5.48 -5.28
CA GLU A 237 14.76 6.22 -4.64
C GLU A 237 13.42 5.45 -4.70
N ASP A 238 13.10 4.84 -5.84
CA ASP A 238 11.89 4.02 -6.02
C ASP A 238 11.88 2.80 -5.10
N VAL A 239 13.05 2.19 -4.90
CA VAL A 239 13.21 1.03 -4.01
C VAL A 239 12.95 1.43 -2.54
N GLY A 240 13.45 2.60 -2.14
CA GLY A 240 13.19 3.14 -0.80
C GLY A 240 11.71 3.48 -0.59
N HIS A 241 11.10 4.15 -1.56
CA HIS A 241 9.69 4.51 -1.53
C HIS A 241 8.76 3.29 -1.50
N ALA A 242 8.98 2.30 -2.38
CA ALA A 242 8.20 1.07 -2.39
C ALA A 242 8.30 0.32 -1.05
N ARG A 243 9.49 0.31 -0.44
CA ARG A 243 9.70 -0.26 0.89
C ARG A 243 8.91 0.48 1.98
N ASP A 244 8.95 1.82 1.98
CA ASP A 244 8.23 2.63 2.95
C ASP A 244 6.71 2.44 2.79
N LEU A 245 6.20 2.49 1.55
CA LEU A 245 4.81 2.18 1.23
C LEU A 245 4.40 0.80 1.71
N ARG A 246 5.21 -0.24 1.46
CA ARG A 246 4.94 -1.61 1.88
C ARG A 246 4.85 -1.72 3.41
N ALA A 247 5.71 -1.02 4.16
CA ALA A 247 5.64 -1.00 5.62
C ALA A 247 4.35 -0.36 6.14
N VAL A 248 3.94 0.78 5.56
CA VAL A 248 2.68 1.46 5.93
C VAL A 248 1.47 0.62 5.52
N ALA A 249 1.52 -0.04 4.36
CA ALA A 249 0.50 -0.95 3.88
C ALA A 249 0.33 -2.18 4.79
N LEU A 250 1.42 -2.78 5.25
CA LEU A 250 1.38 -3.87 6.24
C LEU A 250 0.66 -3.45 7.52
N ARG A 251 0.90 -2.21 7.98
CA ARG A 251 0.22 -1.65 9.15
C ARG A 251 -1.27 -1.43 8.90
N ALA A 252 -1.64 -0.85 7.77
CA ALA A 252 -3.06 -0.67 7.40
C ALA A 252 -3.77 -2.02 7.29
N PHE A 253 -3.12 -3.01 6.71
CA PHE A 253 -3.64 -4.37 6.58
C PHE A 253 -3.80 -5.05 7.95
N ALA A 254 -2.81 -4.94 8.84
CA ALA A 254 -2.90 -5.48 10.20
C ALA A 254 -4.01 -4.81 11.02
N ASN A 255 -4.14 -3.49 10.93
CA ASN A 255 -5.26 -2.74 11.51
C ASN A 255 -6.58 -3.25 10.96
N ALA A 256 -6.68 -3.45 9.64
CA ALA A 256 -7.89 -3.94 9.00
C ALA A 256 -8.31 -5.32 9.50
N LEU A 257 -7.36 -6.25 9.62
CA LEU A 257 -7.63 -7.57 10.20
C LEU A 257 -8.09 -7.48 11.66
N GLY A 258 -7.44 -6.63 12.47
CA GLY A 258 -7.81 -6.43 13.87
C GLY A 258 -9.22 -5.85 14.02
N SER A 259 -9.53 -4.81 13.26
CA SER A 259 -10.83 -4.14 13.25
C SER A 259 -11.96 -5.08 12.81
N LEU A 260 -11.75 -5.88 11.76
CA LEU A 260 -12.75 -6.84 11.28
C LEU A 260 -12.89 -8.07 12.18
N ALA A 261 -11.81 -8.49 12.87
CA ALA A 261 -11.88 -9.57 13.84
C ALA A 261 -12.65 -9.15 15.09
N ALA A 262 -12.50 -7.89 15.51
CA ALA A 262 -13.20 -7.32 16.65
C ALA A 262 -14.68 -7.00 16.36
N SER A 263 -15.06 -6.79 15.09
CA SER A 263 -16.43 -6.45 14.71
C SER A 263 -17.34 -7.69 14.60
N GLU A 264 -18.56 -7.60 15.13
CA GLU A 264 -19.65 -8.59 14.96
C GLU A 264 -19.25 -10.08 15.09
N GLY A 265 -18.31 -10.40 15.98
CA GLY A 265 -17.80 -11.76 16.16
C GLY A 265 -16.96 -12.28 14.98
N GLY A 266 -16.35 -11.39 14.20
CA GLY A 266 -15.49 -11.72 13.06
C GLY A 266 -16.22 -12.11 11.79
N ARG A 267 -17.54 -11.87 11.70
CA ARG A 267 -18.34 -12.20 10.49
C ARG A 267 -17.80 -11.54 9.22
N PRO A 268 -17.46 -10.22 9.20
CA PRO A 268 -16.93 -9.57 8.01
C PRO A 268 -15.58 -10.15 7.58
N LEU A 269 -14.71 -10.50 8.54
CA LEU A 269 -13.45 -11.15 8.23
C LEU A 269 -13.67 -12.53 7.61
N ARG A 270 -14.59 -13.34 8.17
CA ARG A 270 -14.93 -14.66 7.64
C ARG A 270 -15.50 -14.57 6.23
N SER A 271 -16.42 -13.64 5.96
CA SER A 271 -16.97 -13.46 4.62
C SER A 271 -15.87 -13.06 3.63
N ALA A 272 -14.96 -12.18 4.03
CA ALA A 272 -13.82 -11.78 3.21
C ALA A 272 -12.87 -12.95 2.87
N LEU A 273 -12.58 -13.80 3.85
CA LEU A 273 -11.73 -14.99 3.66
C LEU A 273 -12.42 -16.09 2.83
N LEU A 274 -13.75 -16.13 2.82
CA LEU A 274 -14.56 -17.08 2.05
C LEU A 274 -14.83 -16.59 0.61
N LEU A 275 -14.63 -15.31 0.31
CA LEU A 275 -14.82 -14.78 -1.03
C LEU A 275 -13.82 -15.43 -2.02
N PRO A 276 -14.20 -15.59 -3.30
CA PRO A 276 -13.39 -16.28 -4.30
C PRO A 276 -12.03 -15.62 -4.56
N SER A 277 -11.90 -14.33 -4.24
CA SER A 277 -10.65 -13.57 -4.29
C SER A 277 -9.72 -13.99 -3.14
N LYS A 278 -9.25 -15.25 -3.19
CA LYS A 278 -8.30 -15.87 -2.24
C LYS A 278 -6.90 -15.25 -2.27
N ARG A 279 -6.77 -13.99 -2.69
CA ARG A 279 -5.49 -13.28 -2.83
C ARG A 279 -4.74 -13.28 -1.50
N PHE A 280 -5.38 -12.80 -0.42
CA PHE A 280 -4.78 -12.76 0.93
C PHE A 280 -4.67 -14.11 1.66
N VAL A 281 -5.12 -15.20 1.03
CA VAL A 281 -4.98 -16.58 1.55
C VAL A 281 -4.13 -17.43 0.61
N SER A 282 -3.57 -16.82 -0.45
CA SER A 282 -2.71 -17.53 -1.39
C SER A 282 -1.39 -17.91 -0.72
N ALA A 283 -0.80 -19.02 -1.19
CA ALA A 283 0.53 -19.43 -0.73
C ALA A 283 1.56 -18.32 -0.99
N GLU A 284 1.49 -17.66 -2.15
CA GLU A 284 2.36 -16.54 -2.52
C GLU A 284 2.29 -15.39 -1.49
N PHE A 285 1.08 -15.00 -1.09
CA PHE A 285 0.89 -13.98 -0.06
C PHE A 285 1.47 -14.40 1.28
N LEU A 286 1.15 -15.62 1.73
CA LEU A 286 1.63 -16.14 3.02
C LEU A 286 3.16 -16.25 3.04
N GLU A 287 3.78 -16.70 1.95
CA GLU A 287 5.24 -16.75 1.81
C GLU A 287 5.86 -15.35 1.86
N ALA A 288 5.27 -14.37 1.16
CA ALA A 288 5.73 -12.98 1.22
C ALA A 288 5.65 -12.40 2.64
N MET A 289 4.55 -12.66 3.37
CA MET A 289 4.40 -12.24 4.76
C MET A 289 5.38 -12.93 5.71
N VAL A 290 5.62 -14.23 5.52
CA VAL A 290 6.64 -14.97 6.29
C VAL A 290 8.03 -14.42 6.00
N GLY A 291 8.32 -14.04 4.75
CA GLY A 291 9.57 -13.37 4.36
C GLY A 291 9.76 -12.05 5.10
N ASP A 292 8.71 -11.22 5.19
CA ASP A 292 8.77 -9.95 5.92
C ASP A 292 8.97 -10.15 7.44
N LEU A 293 8.38 -11.20 8.00
CA LEU A 293 8.56 -11.57 9.41
C LEU A 293 9.93 -12.20 9.68
N GLY A 294 10.56 -12.82 8.67
CA GLY A 294 11.86 -13.48 8.80
C GLY A 294 13.01 -12.52 9.12
N GLY A 295 12.89 -11.25 8.72
CA GLY A 295 13.85 -10.19 9.06
C GLY A 295 13.53 -9.43 10.35
N ALA A 296 12.32 -9.59 10.90
CA ALA A 296 11.92 -8.89 12.10
C ALA A 296 12.54 -9.57 13.35
N VAL A 297 13.32 -8.81 14.12
CA VAL A 297 13.77 -9.26 15.44
C VAL A 297 12.53 -9.52 16.29
N ARG A 298 12.27 -10.79 16.61
CA ARG A 298 11.12 -11.15 17.44
C ARG A 298 11.29 -10.48 18.81
N PRO A 299 10.28 -9.74 19.31
CA PRO A 299 10.35 -9.23 20.66
C PRO A 299 10.49 -10.42 21.63
N PRO A 300 11.30 -10.29 22.70
CA PRO A 300 11.55 -11.39 23.64
C PRO A 300 10.25 -12.01 24.20
N SER A 301 9.20 -11.20 24.34
CA SER A 301 7.86 -11.62 24.77
C SER A 301 7.19 -12.61 23.80
N ALA A 302 7.30 -12.39 22.49
CA ALA A 302 6.77 -13.32 21.49
C ALA A 302 7.58 -14.62 21.44
N ALA A 303 8.90 -14.52 21.59
CA ALA A 303 9.78 -15.70 21.68
C ALA A 303 9.47 -16.56 22.92
N ALA A 304 9.15 -15.92 24.06
CA ALA A 304 8.76 -16.61 25.28
C ALA A 304 7.40 -17.33 25.14
N ALA A 305 6.40 -16.69 24.53
CA ALA A 305 5.07 -17.27 24.32
C ALA A 305 5.10 -18.51 23.40
N CYS A 306 5.94 -18.51 22.36
CA CYS A 306 6.11 -19.68 21.48
C CYS A 306 6.79 -20.87 22.15
N ARG A 307 7.56 -20.69 23.24
CA ARG A 307 8.22 -21.80 23.96
C ARG A 307 7.29 -22.53 24.93
N GLN A 308 6.11 -21.96 25.22
CA GLN A 308 5.14 -22.52 26.16
C GLN A 308 4.06 -23.40 25.50
N ARG A 309 4.19 -23.67 24.18
CA ARG A 309 3.37 -24.61 23.43
C ARG A 309 4.21 -25.78 22.94
#